data_AF-A0A7Z9TH68-F1
#
_entry.id   AF-A0A7Z9TH68-F1
#
_cell.length_a   1.000
_cell.length_b   1.000
_cell.length_c   1.000
_cell.angle_alpha   90.00
_cell.angle_beta   90.00
_cell.angle_gamma   90.00
#
_symmetry.space_group_name_H-M   'P 1'
#
loop_
_entity.id
_entity.type
_entity.pdbx_description
1 polymer ?
#
loop_
_entity_poly.entity_id
_entity_poly.type
_entity_poly.pdbx_seq_one_letter_code
_entity_poly.pdbx_strand_id
1 'polypeptide(L)' 'MFVKKGMTIRVINGNHKGMEGKILRVFPKKERVIVKGINFIKKAVRPSQENPAGGMVEK' A
#
# COMPACT_ATOMS: atom_id res chain seq x y z
N MET A 1 2.42 -16.86 8.20
CA MET A 1 1.76 -15.55 8.05
C MET A 1 0.29 -15.68 8.46
N PHE A 2 -0.19 -14.84 9.38
CA PHE A 2 -1.51 -15.01 10.03
C PHE A 2 -2.65 -14.17 9.42
N VAL A 3 -2.37 -13.34 8.42
CA VAL A 3 -3.35 -12.41 7.83
C VAL A 3 -3.73 -12.80 6.40
N LYS A 4 -5.00 -12.63 6.04
CA LYS A 4 -5.56 -12.93 4.71
C LYS A 4 -6.12 -11.68 4.05
N LYS A 5 -6.22 -11.70 2.71
CA LYS A 5 -6.88 -10.64 1.95
C LYS A 5 -8.31 -10.45 2.46
N GLY A 6 -8.71 -9.19 2.68
CA GLY A 6 -10.04 -8.85 3.15
C GLY A 6 -10.22 -8.75 4.67
N MET A 7 -9.22 -9.11 5.47
CA MET A 7 -9.24 -8.85 6.91
C MET A 7 -9.03 -7.36 7.20
N THR A 8 -9.66 -6.88 8.27
CA THR A 8 -9.38 -5.57 8.87
C THR A 8 -8.28 -5.75 9.90
N ILE A 9 -7.24 -4.92 9.81
CA ILE A 9 -6.11 -4.95 10.75
C ILE A 9 -5.81 -3.54 11.24
N ARG A 10 -5.24 -3.46 12.44
CA ARG A 10 -4.78 -2.22 13.05
C ARG A 10 -3.26 -2.18 13.08
N VAL A 11 -2.68 -1.03 12.77
CA VAL A 11 -1.23 -0.83 12.81
C VAL A 11 -0.79 -0.64 14.27
N ILE A 12 0.07 -1.53 14.75
CA ILE A 12 0.56 -1.53 16.14
C ILE A 12 1.74 -0.55 16.32
N ASN A 13 2.59 -0.40 15.29
CA ASN A 13 3.80 0.41 15.34
C ASN A 13 4.13 1.02 13.96
N GLY A 14 4.91 2.11 13.95
CA GLY A 14 5.33 2.87 12.76
C GLY A 14 4.59 4.20 12.60
N ASN A 15 4.85 4.89 11.48
CA ASN A 15 4.32 6.24 11.20
C ASN A 15 2.79 6.30 11.16
N HIS A 16 2.14 5.17 10.86
CA HIS A 16 0.67 5.06 10.76
C HIS A 16 0.07 4.30 11.96
N LYS A 17 0.71 4.35 13.13
CA LYS A 17 0.26 3.66 14.35
C LYS A 17 -1.18 4.06 14.70
N GLY A 18 -1.99 3.06 15.05
CA GLY A 18 -3.37 3.24 15.46
C GLY A 18 -4.38 3.26 14.33
N MET A 19 -3.95 3.44 13.07
CA MET A 19 -4.83 3.39 11.91
C MET A 19 -5.31 1.97 11.65
N GLU A 20 -6.56 1.86 11.23
CA GLU A 20 -7.20 0.61 10.82
C GLU A 20 -7.41 0.60 9.32
N GLY A 21 -7.29 -0.58 8.71
CA GLY A 21 -7.52 -0.71 7.29
C GLY A 21 -7.72 -2.15 6.83
N LYS A 22 -8.31 -2.29 5.65
CA LYS A 22 -8.56 -3.58 5.01
C LYS A 22 -7.36 -3.98 4.16
N ILE A 23 -6.96 -5.25 4.25
CA ILE A 23 -5.87 -5.80 3.43
C ILE A 23 -6.33 -5.96 1.98
N LEU A 24 -5.68 -5.26 1.06
CA LEU A 24 -5.91 -5.35 -0.38
C LEU A 24 -5.14 -6.51 -1.01
N ARG A 25 -3.87 -6.66 -0.62
CA ARG A 25 -2.98 -7.68 -1.18
C ARG A 25 -1.99 -8.17 -0.14
N VAL A 26 -1.65 -9.43 -0.25
CA VAL A 26 -0.74 -10.15 0.64
C VAL A 26 0.42 -10.68 -0.18
N PHE A 27 1.65 -10.51 0.30
CA PHE A 27 2.86 -11.05 -0.29
C PHE A 27 3.57 -11.97 0.71
N PRO A 28 3.21 -13.27 0.77
CA PRO A 28 3.72 -14.20 1.77
C PRO A 28 5.25 -14.37 1.68
N LYS A 29 5.78 -14.45 0.45
CA LYS A 29 7.23 -14.60 0.21
C LYS A 29 8.08 -13.45 0.75
N LYS A 30 7.50 -12.24 0.86
CA LYS A 30 8.19 -11.03 1.31
C LYS A 30 7.72 -10.59 2.71
N GLU A 31 6.82 -11.35 3.33
CA GLU A 31 6.16 -11.03 4.59
C GLU A 31 5.58 -9.59 4.64
N ARG A 32 5.01 -9.14 3.52
CA ARG A 32 4.45 -7.78 3.39
C ARG A 32 2.98 -7.82 3.00
N VAL A 33 2.24 -6.80 3.42
CA VAL A 33 0.83 -6.60 3.06
C VAL A 33 0.61 -5.17 2.59
N ILE A 34 -0.33 -4.99 1.66
CA ILE A 34 -0.83 -3.68 1.25
C ILE A 34 -2.18 -3.49 1.93
N VAL A 35 -2.27 -2.43 2.72
CA VAL A 35 -3.47 -2.05 3.46
C VAL A 35 -4.05 -0.80 2.82
N LYS A 36 -5.37 -0.76 2.64
CA LYS A 36 -6.04 0.41 2.08
C LYS A 36 -5.85 1.62 3.01
N GLY A 37 -5.42 2.75 2.45
CA GLY A 37 -5.39 4.02 3.18
C GLY A 37 -4.13 4.27 4.01
N ILE A 38 -3.11 3.42 3.90
CA ILE A 38 -1.93 3.45 4.76
C ILE A 38 -0.66 3.44 3.90
N ASN A 39 0.32 4.27 4.25
CA ASN A 39 1.64 4.34 3.63
C ASN A 39 1.62 4.69 2.14
N PHE A 40 0.91 5.77 1.78
CA PHE A 40 0.96 6.36 0.44
C PHE A 40 2.30 7.05 0.21
N ILE A 41 2.88 6.80 -0.96
CA ILE A 41 4.12 7.40 -1.38
C ILE A 41 3.88 8.08 -2.73
N LYS A 42 4.26 9.36 -2.80
CA LYS A 42 4.32 10.06 -4.08
C LYS A 42 5.54 9.57 -4.83
N LYS A 43 5.31 8.93 -5.97
CA LYS A 43 6.38 8.45 -6.85
C LYS A 43 6.36 9.24 -8.15
N ALA A 44 7.50 9.83 -8.49
CA ALA A 44 7.70 10.39 -9.83
C ALA A 44 7.76 9.26 -10.85
N VAL A 45 6.89 9.31 -11.86
CA VAL A 45 6.83 8.33 -12.94
C VAL A 45 7.25 9.02 -14.23
N ARG A 46 8.17 8.38 -14.96
CA ARG A 46 8.57 8.85 -16.30
C ARG A 46 7.39 8.71 -17.27
N PRO A 47 7.26 9.61 -18.26
CA PRO A 47 6.21 9.50 -19.27
C PRO A 47 6.24 8.11 -19.92
N SER A 48 5.08 7.47 -20.03
CA SER A 48 4.91 6.18 -20.69
C SER A 48 3.71 6.23 -21.63
N GLN A 49 3.54 5.22 -22.48
CA GLN A 49 2.41 5.18 -23.41
C GLN A 49 1.04 5.16 -22.69
N GLU A 50 1.00 4.60 -21.47
CA GLU A 50 -0.19 4.62 -20.59
C GLU A 50 -0.35 5.94 -19.82
N ASN A 51 0.75 6.69 -19.60
CA ASN A 51 0.75 8.00 -18.93
C ASN A 51 1.64 9.00 -19.70
N PRO A 52 1.16 9.53 -20.84
CA PRO A 52 1.95 10.41 -21.70
C PRO A 52 2.28 11.77 -21.06
N ALA A 53 1.46 12.23 -20.11
CA ALA A 53 1.73 13.45 -19.35
C ALA A 53 2.86 13.27 -18.31
N GLY A 54 3.25 12.03 -17.98
CA GLY A 54 4.11 11.75 -16.83
C GLY A 54 3.54 12.33 -15.53
N GLY A 55 4.36 12.44 -14.48
CA GLY A 55 4.03 13.22 -13.28
C GLY A 55 4.18 12.47 -11.95
N MET A 56 3.57 13.02 -10.90
CA MET A 56 3.55 12.41 -9.57
C MET A 56 2.33 11.49 -9.46
N VAL A 57 2.59 10.19 -9.39
CA VAL A 57 1.55 9.19 -9.11
C VAL A 57 1.60 8.86 -7.63
N GLU A 58 0.44 8.88 -6.99
CA GLU A 58 0.27 8.45 -5.61
C GLU A 58 0.03 6.94 -5.59
N LYS A 59 0.85 6.19 -4.86
CA LYS A 59 0.79 4.73 -4.79
C LYS A 59 0.91 4.21 -3.37
#